data_AF-A0ABD4AAB8-F1
#
_entry.id   AF-A0ABD4AAB8-F1
#
_cell.length_a   1.000
_cell.length_b   1.000
_cell.length_c   1.000
_cell.angle_alpha   90.00
_cell.angle_beta   90.00
_cell.angle_gamma   90.00
#
_symmetry.space_group_name_H-M   'P 1'
#
loop_
_entity.id
_entity.type
_entity.pdbx_description
1 polymer ?
#
loop_
_entity_poly.entity_id
_entity_poly.type
_entity_poly.pdbx_seq_one_letter_code
_entity_poly.pdbx_strand_id
1 'polypeptide(L)'
;MRKRNATILLNSTIETLIPHNHRNKIKQVVVKNVVSEETNVIETDHLIVSHGFDREGSLQFASSIQLRKKDEYFYEASPTCSTSEPGIFAAGDIINYDGKVYLLVGAFQDAVNAVNSAKQYIDPLAEKIAMVSSHNEKFREKNKQLLETELKL
;
A
#
# COMPACT_ATOMS: atom_id res chain seq x y z
N MET A 1 -22.11 0.91 -19.24
CA MET A 1 -22.49 1.89 -18.21
C MET A 1 -24.00 2.24 -18.15
N ARG A 2 -24.88 1.52 -18.85
CA ARG A 2 -26.34 1.62 -18.65
C ARG A 2 -26.81 0.50 -17.72
N LYS A 3 -26.77 0.71 -16.40
CA LYS A 3 -27.56 -0.10 -15.43
C LYS A 3 -28.73 0.77 -14.96
N ARG A 4 -29.91 0.14 -14.89
CA ARG A 4 -31.23 0.74 -15.13
C ARG A 4 -31.71 1.83 -14.15
N ASN A 5 -30.99 2.12 -13.06
CA ASN A 5 -31.40 3.10 -12.04
C ASN A 5 -30.29 4.10 -11.65
N ALA A 6 -29.27 4.29 -12.49
CA ALA A 6 -28.22 5.28 -12.23
C ALA A 6 -28.47 6.54 -13.06
N THR A 7 -28.63 7.68 -12.40
CA THR A 7 -28.61 9.00 -13.05
C THR A 7 -27.16 9.41 -13.28
N ILE A 8 -26.81 9.70 -14.53
CA ILE A 8 -25.46 10.14 -14.90
C ILE A 8 -25.52 11.64 -15.18
N LEU A 9 -24.80 12.43 -14.37
CA LEU A 9 -24.66 13.87 -14.54
C LEU A 9 -23.25 14.17 -15.07
N LEU A 10 -23.14 14.45 -16.36
CA LEU A 10 -21.89 14.86 -16.99
C LEU A 10 -21.66 16.36 -16.81
N ASN A 11 -20.42 16.82 -17.02
CA ASN A 11 -20.04 18.23 -16.90
C ASN A 11 -20.48 18.86 -15.57
N SER A 12 -20.48 18.07 -14.49
CA SER A 12 -21.07 18.45 -13.22
C SER A 12 -20.07 18.29 -12.09
N THR A 13 -20.07 19.23 -11.15
CA THR A 13 -19.21 19.21 -9.95
C THR A 13 -20.05 19.37 -8.68
N ILE A 14 -19.55 18.82 -7.57
CA ILE A 14 -20.13 19.09 -6.25
C ILE A 14 -19.62 20.46 -5.80
N GLU A 15 -20.53 21.42 -5.58
CA GLU A 15 -20.18 22.75 -5.08
C GLU A 15 -20.36 22.90 -3.58
N THR A 16 -21.38 22.25 -3.01
CA THR A 16 -21.73 22.43 -1.60
C THR A 16 -22.36 21.17 -1.01
N LEU A 17 -22.01 20.90 0.25
CA LEU A 17 -22.62 19.85 1.06
C LEU A 17 -23.56 20.48 2.07
N ILE A 18 -24.83 20.11 2.04
CA ILE A 18 -25.85 20.62 2.96
C ILE A 18 -25.99 19.62 4.11
N PRO A 19 -25.65 20.00 5.35
CA PRO A 19 -25.71 19.11 6.50
C PRO A 19 -27.14 18.91 7.01
N HIS A 20 -27.35 17.84 7.78
CA HIS A 20 -28.56 17.67 8.56
C HIS A 20 -28.50 18.51 9.85
N ASN A 21 -29.57 19.24 10.18
CA ASN A 21 -29.61 20.16 11.34
C ASN A 21 -29.35 19.53 12.73
N HIS A 22 -29.42 18.21 12.86
CA HIS A 22 -29.45 17.49 14.14
C HIS A 22 -28.62 16.20 14.12
N ARG A 23 -27.86 15.96 13.05
CA ARG A 23 -27.05 14.75 12.88
C ARG A 23 -25.75 15.15 12.21
N ASN A 24 -24.65 14.49 12.57
CA ASN A 24 -23.39 14.64 11.86
C ASN A 24 -23.42 13.86 10.52
N LYS A 25 -24.30 14.28 9.61
CA LYS A 25 -24.57 13.62 8.32
C LYS A 25 -24.84 14.67 7.24
N ILE A 26 -24.45 14.36 6.01
CA ILE A 26 -24.88 15.08 4.81
C ILE A 26 -26.35 14.71 4.56
N LYS A 27 -27.18 15.70 4.21
CA LYS A 27 -28.57 15.49 3.79
C LYS A 27 -28.72 15.66 2.28
N GLN A 28 -28.06 16.69 1.74
CA GLN A 28 -28.17 17.07 0.34
C GLN A 28 -26.81 17.47 -0.22
N VAL A 29 -26.64 17.28 -1.53
CA VAL A 29 -25.46 17.71 -2.29
C VAL A 29 -25.93 18.67 -3.37
N VAL A 30 -25.28 19.83 -3.44
CA VAL A 30 -25.48 20.81 -4.50
C VAL A 30 -24.51 20.46 -5.64
N VAL A 31 -25.08 20.15 -6.79
CA VAL A 31 -24.33 19.78 -8.00
C VAL A 31 -24.58 20.82 -9.07
N LYS A 32 -23.50 21.40 -9.59
CA LYS A 32 -23.57 22.43 -10.64
C LYS A 32 -23.06 21.87 -11.96
N ASN A 33 -23.78 22.11 -13.04
CA ASN A 33 -23.30 21.88 -14.39
C ASN A 33 -22.38 23.05 -14.79
N VAL A 34 -21.12 22.77 -15.12
CA VAL A 34 -20.10 23.79 -15.43
C VAL A 34 -20.21 24.36 -16.85
N VAL A 35 -21.15 23.86 -17.66
CA VAL A 35 -21.40 24.36 -19.03
C VAL A 35 -22.70 25.16 -19.06
N SER A 36 -23.79 24.63 -18.49
CA SER A 36 -25.08 25.32 -18.45
C SER A 36 -25.24 26.26 -17.26
N GLU A 37 -24.33 26.20 -16.27
CA GLU A 37 -24.41 26.92 -14.98
C GLU A 37 -25.62 26.52 -14.10
N GLU A 38 -26.43 25.55 -14.54
CA GLU A 38 -27.59 25.06 -13.78
C GLU A 38 -27.15 24.30 -12.52
N THR A 39 -27.88 24.53 -11.43
CA THR A 39 -27.61 23.93 -10.13
C THR A 39 -28.76 23.02 -9.69
N ASN A 40 -28.43 21.80 -9.27
CA ASN A 40 -29.38 20.81 -8.77
C ASN A 40 -29.07 20.46 -7.32
N VAL A 41 -30.11 20.36 -6.50
CA VAL A 41 -30.01 19.88 -5.11
C VAL A 41 -30.48 18.43 -5.06
N ILE A 42 -29.59 17.54 -4.66
CA ILE A 42 -29.85 16.09 -4.65
C ILE A 42 -29.85 15.60 -3.21
N GLU A 43 -30.97 15.03 -2.75
CA GLU A 43 -31.03 14.32 -1.47
C GLU A 43 -30.21 13.03 -1.53
N THR A 44 -29.41 12.78 -0.49
CA THR A 44 -28.60 11.56 -0.42
C THR A 44 -28.41 11.08 1.01
N ASP A 45 -28.36 9.77 1.17
CA ASP A 45 -27.97 9.11 2.42
C ASP A 45 -26.44 8.99 2.57
N HIS A 46 -25.74 8.85 1.43
CA HIS A 46 -24.30 8.59 1.38
C HIS A 46 -23.63 9.33 0.22
N LEU A 47 -22.42 9.82 0.47
CA LEU A 47 -21.57 10.42 -0.56
C LEU A 47 -20.26 9.63 -0.65
N ILE A 48 -19.93 9.17 -1.85
CA ILE A 48 -18.65 8.54 -2.17
C ILE A 48 -17.90 9.47 -3.11
N VAL A 49 -16.75 9.95 -2.67
CA VAL A 49 -15.86 10.78 -3.50
C VAL A 49 -14.78 9.88 -4.09
N SER A 50 -14.67 9.87 -5.42
CA SER A 50 -13.71 9.06 -6.16
C SER A 50 -13.05 9.90 -7.26
N HIS A 51 -12.21 10.85 -6.86
CA HIS A 51 -11.42 11.70 -7.78
C HIS A 51 -10.11 11.06 -8.26
N GLY A 52 -9.90 9.77 -7.96
CA GLY A 52 -8.63 9.08 -8.18
C GLY A 52 -7.74 9.13 -6.95
N PHE A 53 -6.43 9.06 -7.16
CA PHE A 53 -5.41 9.05 -6.11
C PHE A 53 -4.28 9.99 -6.48
N ASP A 54 -3.80 10.76 -5.50
CA ASP A 54 -2.51 11.46 -5.61
C ASP A 54 -1.40 10.44 -5.43
N ARG A 55 -0.58 10.25 -6.48
CA ARG A 55 0.59 9.36 -6.42
C ARG A 55 1.83 10.22 -6.20
N GLU A 56 2.36 10.18 -4.98
CA GLU A 56 3.59 10.89 -4.65
C GLU A 56 4.82 10.02 -4.99
N GLY A 57 5.58 10.44 -6.00
CA GLY A 57 6.85 9.83 -6.40
C GLY A 57 8.07 10.62 -5.92
N SER A 58 7.92 11.48 -4.90
CA SER A 58 8.93 12.47 -4.49
C SER A 58 10.11 11.88 -3.71
N LEU A 59 10.19 10.55 -3.55
CA LEU A 59 11.34 9.91 -2.94
C LEU A 59 12.59 10.18 -3.79
N GLN A 60 13.45 11.05 -3.29
CA GLN A 60 14.74 11.38 -3.88
C GLN A 60 15.84 10.72 -3.06
N PHE A 61 16.79 10.09 -3.75
CA PHE A 61 18.02 9.61 -3.11
C PHE A 61 19.11 10.68 -3.19
N ALA A 62 20.13 10.53 -2.36
CA ALA A 62 21.36 11.28 -2.52
C ALA A 62 21.95 11.03 -3.92
N SER A 63 22.65 12.03 -4.47
CA SER A 63 23.25 11.93 -5.82
C SER A 63 24.26 10.79 -5.97
N SER A 64 24.79 10.27 -4.86
CA SER A 64 25.69 9.12 -4.80
C SER A 64 24.99 7.76 -4.89
N ILE A 65 23.66 7.70 -4.82
CA ILE A 65 22.87 6.46 -4.85
C ILE A 65 22.15 6.38 -6.21
N GLN A 66 22.51 5.38 -7.02
CA GLN A 66 21.96 5.18 -8.36
C GLN A 66 21.28 3.82 -8.48
N LEU A 67 20.00 3.80 -8.08
CA LEU A 67 19.16 2.62 -8.26
C LEU A 67 18.69 2.50 -9.71
N ARG A 68 18.99 1.38 -10.36
CA ARG A 68 18.47 1.05 -11.68
C ARG A 68 16.96 0.85 -11.61
N LYS A 69 16.26 1.36 -12.61
CA LYS A 69 14.82 1.26 -12.74
C LYS A 69 14.44 0.49 -14.00
N LYS A 70 13.34 -0.24 -13.90
CA LYS A 70 12.59 -0.80 -15.01
C LYS A 70 11.32 0.01 -15.22
N ASP A 71 11.04 0.34 -16.49
CA ASP A 71 9.86 1.09 -16.92
C ASP A 71 9.71 2.44 -16.19
N GLU A 72 10.84 3.08 -15.84
CA GLU A 72 10.94 4.36 -15.09
C GLU A 72 10.27 4.39 -13.71
N TYR A 73 9.76 3.24 -13.22
CA TYR A 73 8.97 3.17 -11.98
C TYR A 73 9.53 2.15 -10.97
N PHE A 74 9.70 0.90 -11.39
CA PHE A 74 10.13 -0.18 -10.50
C PHE A 74 11.65 -0.18 -10.33
N TYR A 75 12.16 -0.44 -9.14
CA TYR A 75 13.59 -0.71 -8.99
C TYR A 75 13.91 -2.13 -9.47
N GLU A 76 14.97 -2.27 -10.25
CA GLU A 76 15.50 -3.57 -10.59
C GLU A 76 16.10 -4.23 -9.35
N ALA A 77 15.73 -5.48 -9.10
CA ALA A 77 16.31 -6.27 -8.03
C ALA A 77 16.65 -7.69 -8.50
N SER A 78 17.45 -8.41 -7.73
CA SER A 78 17.59 -9.87 -7.86
C SER A 78 16.42 -10.59 -7.17
N PRO A 79 16.23 -11.91 -7.37
CA PRO A 79 15.29 -12.71 -6.58
C PRO A 79 15.57 -12.68 -5.06
N THR A 80 16.80 -12.34 -4.64
CA THR A 80 17.18 -12.14 -3.23
C THR A 80 16.92 -10.71 -2.75
N CYS A 81 16.24 -9.89 -3.55
CA CYS A 81 15.84 -8.51 -3.25
C CYS A 81 17.01 -7.52 -3.11
N SER A 82 18.19 -7.86 -3.67
CA SER A 82 19.32 -6.95 -3.78
C SER A 82 19.13 -6.02 -4.97
N THR A 83 19.31 -4.71 -4.77
CA THR A 83 19.23 -3.72 -5.85
C THR A 83 20.58 -3.57 -6.58
N SER A 84 20.69 -2.59 -7.49
CA SER A 84 21.96 -2.23 -8.11
C SER A 84 22.97 -1.58 -7.14
N GLU A 85 22.51 -1.09 -6.00
CA GLU A 85 23.36 -0.42 -4.99
C GLU A 85 23.65 -1.37 -3.81
N PRO A 86 24.92 -1.69 -3.52
CA PRO A 86 25.28 -2.53 -2.39
C PRO A 86 24.77 -1.94 -1.07
N GLY A 87 24.13 -2.79 -0.25
CA GLY A 87 23.54 -2.37 1.02
C GLY A 87 22.13 -1.79 0.91
N ILE A 88 21.61 -1.61 -0.30
CA ILE A 88 20.22 -1.22 -0.53
C ILE A 88 19.43 -2.43 -1.05
N PHE A 89 18.38 -2.77 -0.30
CA PHE A 89 17.45 -3.85 -0.59
C PHE A 89 16.05 -3.25 -0.69
N ALA A 90 15.20 -3.84 -1.52
CA ALA A 90 13.83 -3.37 -1.70
C ALA A 90 12.89 -4.58 -1.83
N ALA A 91 11.63 -4.42 -1.42
CA ALA A 91 10.67 -5.52 -1.32
C ALA A 91 9.25 -5.03 -1.65
N GLY A 92 8.35 -5.95 -2.02
CA GLY A 92 6.97 -5.63 -2.37
C GLY A 92 6.85 -5.02 -3.77
N ASP A 93 5.78 -4.26 -4.01
CA ASP A 93 5.40 -3.79 -5.35
C ASP A 93 6.40 -2.85 -6.01
N ILE A 94 7.36 -2.29 -5.26
CA ILE A 94 8.33 -1.33 -5.79
C ILE A 94 9.46 -1.97 -6.59
N ILE A 95 9.67 -3.29 -6.47
CA ILE A 95 10.74 -4.01 -7.18
C ILE A 95 10.22 -4.89 -8.31
N ASN A 96 11.05 -5.06 -9.33
CA ASN A 96 10.82 -6.03 -10.40
C ASN A 96 12.03 -6.96 -10.56
N TYR A 97 11.76 -8.26 -10.70
CA TYR A 97 12.71 -9.29 -11.08
C TYR A 97 11.98 -10.47 -11.75
N ASP A 98 12.69 -11.38 -12.40
CA ASP A 98 12.06 -12.55 -13.03
C ASP A 98 11.49 -13.53 -12.00
N GLY A 99 10.22 -13.94 -12.17
CA GLY A 99 9.49 -14.74 -11.18
C GLY A 99 8.84 -13.94 -10.04
N LYS A 100 8.77 -12.61 -10.15
CA LYS A 100 8.04 -11.75 -9.20
C LYS A 100 6.56 -12.11 -9.11
N VAL A 101 6.05 -12.25 -7.88
CA VAL A 101 4.61 -12.42 -7.59
C VAL A 101 4.02 -11.09 -7.13
N TYR A 102 3.15 -10.50 -7.96
CA TYR A 102 2.47 -9.21 -7.68
C TYR A 102 1.23 -9.40 -6.79
N LEU A 103 1.44 -9.93 -5.59
CA LEU A 103 0.42 -10.14 -4.57
C LEU A 103 1.01 -9.86 -3.20
N LEU A 104 0.14 -9.64 -2.20
CA LEU A 104 0.55 -9.51 -0.80
C LEU A 104 1.39 -10.70 -0.33
N VAL A 105 1.10 -11.92 -0.81
CA VAL A 105 1.89 -13.12 -0.50
C VAL A 105 3.32 -13.05 -1.06
N GLY A 106 3.50 -12.44 -2.24
CA GLY A 106 4.81 -12.18 -2.81
C GLY A 106 5.61 -11.17 -1.99
N ALA A 107 4.94 -10.13 -1.48
CA ALA A 107 5.57 -9.14 -0.62
C ALA A 107 6.18 -9.76 0.66
N PHE A 108 5.58 -10.80 1.23
CA PHE A 108 6.18 -11.53 2.35
C PHE A 108 7.45 -12.27 1.95
N GLN A 109 7.45 -12.93 0.79
CA GLN A 109 8.64 -13.60 0.27
C GLN A 109 9.78 -12.59 0.02
N ASP A 110 9.46 -11.44 -0.57
CA ASP A 110 10.44 -10.39 -0.80
C ASP A 110 11.03 -9.87 0.51
N ALA A 111 10.17 -9.60 1.50
CA ALA A 111 10.60 -9.06 2.78
C ALA A 111 11.58 -10.01 3.50
N VAL A 112 11.28 -11.32 3.49
CA VAL A 112 12.19 -12.33 4.06
C VAL A 112 13.53 -12.33 3.32
N ASN A 113 13.52 -12.31 1.98
CA ASN A 113 14.73 -12.30 1.17
C ASN A 113 15.56 -11.02 1.38
N ALA A 114 14.92 -9.85 1.40
CA ALA A 114 15.57 -8.57 1.61
C ALA A 114 16.24 -8.51 2.99
N VAL A 115 15.56 -8.96 4.06
CA VAL A 115 16.12 -8.96 5.42
C VAL A 115 17.28 -9.94 5.56
N ASN A 116 17.17 -11.14 5.00
CA ASN A 116 18.28 -12.11 5.02
C ASN A 116 19.50 -11.56 4.28
N SER A 117 19.31 -10.97 3.10
CA SER A 117 20.39 -10.34 2.32
C SER A 117 21.00 -9.14 3.06
N ALA A 118 20.18 -8.32 3.71
CA ALA A 118 20.67 -7.21 4.53
C ALA A 118 21.50 -7.70 5.73
N LYS A 119 21.09 -8.80 6.38
CA LYS A 119 21.86 -9.39 7.47
C LYS A 119 23.23 -9.90 6.98
N GLN A 120 23.28 -10.57 5.83
CA GLN A 120 24.55 -11.00 5.21
C GLN A 120 25.44 -9.82 4.82
N TYR A 121 24.86 -8.72 4.36
CA TYR A 121 25.62 -7.52 4.01
C TYR A 121 26.27 -6.86 5.24
N ILE A 122 25.53 -6.77 6.34
CA ILE A 122 26.03 -6.22 7.61
C ILE A 122 27.04 -7.16 8.28
N ASP A 123 26.79 -8.46 8.20
CA ASP A 123 27.56 -9.51 8.85
C ASP A 123 27.74 -10.69 7.87
N PRO A 124 28.87 -10.70 7.12
CA PRO A 124 29.13 -11.72 6.11
C PRO A 124 29.29 -13.15 6.66
N LEU A 125 29.45 -13.30 7.98
CA LEU A 125 29.57 -14.60 8.64
C LEU A 125 28.23 -15.09 9.21
N ALA A 126 27.17 -14.29 9.12
CA ALA A 126 25.84 -14.72 9.52
C ALA A 126 25.37 -15.94 8.72
N GLU A 127 24.34 -16.61 9.19
CA GLU A 127 23.62 -17.60 8.39
C GLU A 127 22.86 -16.90 7.25
N LYS A 128 22.75 -17.58 6.10
CA LYS A 128 22.04 -17.04 4.93
C LYS A 128 20.53 -16.98 5.13
N ILE A 129 19.98 -17.83 5.99
CA ILE A 129 18.55 -17.95 6.25
C ILE A 129 18.37 -17.90 7.77
N ALA A 130 17.41 -17.08 8.21
CA ALA A 130 17.07 -17.01 9.63
C ALA A 130 16.48 -18.34 10.16
N MET A 131 16.78 -18.65 11.43
CA MET A 131 16.18 -19.77 12.14
C MET A 131 14.65 -19.71 12.11
N VAL A 132 14.01 -20.83 11.76
CA VAL A 132 12.55 -20.96 11.70
C VAL A 132 11.90 -20.62 13.05
N SER A 133 10.76 -19.93 13.01
CA SER A 133 10.14 -19.36 14.21
C SER A 133 9.80 -20.39 15.28
N SER A 134 9.44 -21.62 14.91
CA SER A 134 9.10 -22.70 15.85
C SER A 134 10.26 -23.13 16.76
N HIS A 135 11.51 -22.90 16.35
CA HIS A 135 12.71 -23.28 17.10
C HIS A 135 13.62 -22.08 17.41
N ASN A 136 13.17 -20.86 17.13
CA ASN A 136 13.97 -19.66 17.34
C ASN A 136 13.82 -19.19 18.79
N GLU A 137 14.94 -19.22 19.54
CA GLU A 137 14.97 -18.90 20.97
C GLU A 137 14.41 -17.52 21.31
N LYS A 138 14.45 -16.57 20.36
CA LYS A 138 13.87 -15.22 20.52
C LYS A 138 12.37 -15.26 20.84
N PHE A 139 11.67 -16.32 20.45
CA PHE A 139 10.23 -16.47 20.72
C PHE A 139 9.93 -17.30 21.97
N ARG A 140 10.92 -17.88 22.65
CA ARG A 140 10.70 -18.81 23.77
C ARG A 140 9.81 -18.21 24.86
N GLU A 141 10.13 -17.00 25.33
CA GLU A 141 9.39 -16.35 26.41
C GLU A 141 7.96 -15.98 25.98
N LYS A 142 7.81 -15.41 24.77
CA LYS A 142 6.49 -15.06 24.22
C LYS A 142 5.62 -16.31 24.01
N ASN A 143 6.21 -17.41 23.53
CA ASN A 143 5.51 -18.67 23.35
C ASN A 143 5.05 -19.24 24.69
N LYS A 144 5.86 -19.14 25.76
CA LYS A 144 5.47 -19.55 27.11
C LYS A 144 4.22 -18.78 27.58
N GLN A 145 4.22 -17.46 27.45
CA GLN A 145 3.09 -16.61 27.84
C GLN A 145 1.82 -16.90 27.03
N LEU A 146 1.96 -17.16 25.73
CA LEU A 146 0.83 -17.54 24.87
C LEU A 146 0.23 -18.87 25.30
N LEU A 147 1.06 -19.87 25.61
CA LEU A 147 0.60 -21.17 26.08
C LEU A 147 -0.14 -21.05 27.43
N GLU A 148 0.38 -20.27 28.37
CA GLU A 148 -0.29 -20.00 29.66
C GLU A 148 -1.65 -19.31 29.46
N THR A 149 -1.74 -18.36 28.52
CA THR A 149 -2.96 -17.57 28.27
C THR A 149 -4.02 -18.34 27.48
N GLU A 150 -3.63 -19.06 26.41
CA GLU A 150 -4.56 -19.74 25.49
C GLU A 150 -4.95 -21.14 25.96
N LEU A 151 -4.08 -21.86 26.69
CA LEU A 151 -4.37 -23.23 27.14
C LEU A 151 -4.96 -23.31 28.55
N LYS A 152 -5.06 -22.20 29.31
CA LYS A 152 -5.45 -22.20 30.74
C LYS A 152 -4.80 -23.36 31.52
N LEU A 153 -3.48 -23.46 31.45
CA LEU A 153 -2.70 -24.24 32.42
C LEU A 153 -2.44 -23.38 33.66
#